data_AF-D7KR51-F1
#
_entry.id   AF-D7KR51-F1
#
_cell.length_a   1.000
_cell.length_b   1.000
_cell.length_c   1.000
_cell.angle_alpha   90.00
_cell.angle_beta   90.00
_cell.angle_gamma   90.00
#
_symmetry.space_group_name_H-M   'P 1'
#
loop_
_entity.id
_entity.type
_entity.pdbx_description
1 polymer ?
#
loop_
_entity_poly.entity_id
_entity_poly.type
_entity_poly.pdbx_seq_one_letter_code
_entity_poly.pdbx_strand_id
1 'polypeptide(L)'
;MTSATATKYDVFLSFRGLDTRRTFISFLYQELARRNIRTFKDDKDLENGQRISPELKRAIEESRFAVVVFSENYAASPWCLEELVKIMDFENKGSITVMPIFYGDTCRM
;
A
#
# COMPACT_ATOMS: atom_id res chain seq x y z
N MET A 1 -1.19 24.98 20.20
CA MET A 1 -0.11 24.14 19.62
C MET A 1 -0.76 22.88 19.09
N THR A 2 -0.99 22.80 17.79
CA THR A 2 -1.47 21.57 17.15
C THR A 2 -0.31 20.58 17.17
N SER A 3 -0.36 19.61 18.08
CA SER A 3 0.51 18.44 17.99
C SER A 3 0.12 17.72 16.70
N ALA A 4 0.95 17.83 15.66
CA ALA A 4 0.86 16.92 14.55
C ALA A 4 1.09 15.53 15.14
N THR A 5 0.04 14.72 15.21
CA THR A 5 0.17 13.31 15.59
C THR A 5 1.22 12.74 14.65
N ALA A 6 2.40 12.42 15.19
CA ALA A 6 3.51 11.92 14.40
C ALA A 6 3.04 10.64 13.71
N THR A 7 2.80 10.70 12.40
CA THR A 7 2.43 9.51 11.63
C THR A 7 3.56 8.51 11.76
N LYS A 8 3.25 7.25 12.06
CA LYS A 8 4.27 6.20 12.24
C LYS A 8 4.97 5.92 10.92
N TYR A 9 4.22 6.02 9.83
CA TYR A 9 4.69 5.83 8.47
C TYR A 9 4.44 7.07 7.63
N ASP A 10 5.29 7.25 6.63
CA ASP A 10 5.11 8.24 5.57
C ASP A 10 4.30 7.62 4.43
N VAL A 11 4.56 6.34 4.11
CA VAL A 11 3.92 5.61 3.01
C VAL A 11 3.39 4.24 3.47
N PHE A 12 2.16 3.94 3.12
CA PHE A 12 1.61 2.59 3.07
C PHE A 12 1.75 2.05 1.64
N LEU A 13 2.45 0.94 1.44
CA LEU A 13 2.69 0.36 0.11
C LEU A 13 1.84 -0.90 -0.07
N SER A 14 0.79 -0.79 -0.89
CA SER A 14 -0.11 -1.88 -1.28
C SER A 14 0.26 -2.41 -2.66
N PHE A 15 0.37 -3.73 -2.80
CA PHE A 15 0.80 -4.36 -4.04
C PHE A 15 0.42 -5.84 -4.07
N ARG A 16 0.33 -6.41 -5.27
CA ARG A 16 0.26 -7.86 -5.45
C ARG A 16 1.66 -8.43 -5.47
N GLY A 17 2.07 -9.09 -4.39
CA GLY A 17 3.46 -9.54 -4.30
C GLY A 17 3.79 -10.74 -5.19
N LEU A 18 2.81 -11.57 -5.60
CA LEU A 18 3.03 -12.56 -6.66
C LEU A 18 3.56 -11.93 -7.96
N ASP A 19 3.09 -10.73 -8.30
CA ASP A 19 3.45 -10.04 -9.54
C ASP A 19 4.73 -9.21 -9.38
N THR A 20 4.89 -8.53 -8.25
CA THR A 20 5.81 -7.38 -8.15
C THR A 20 6.82 -7.44 -7.01
N ARG A 21 6.70 -8.38 -6.05
CA ARG A 21 7.49 -8.41 -4.81
C ARG A 21 8.99 -8.39 -5.04
N ARG A 22 9.48 -9.26 -5.92
CA ARG A 22 10.92 -9.46 -6.21
C ARG A 22 11.44 -8.56 -7.33
N THR A 23 10.56 -7.78 -7.94
CA THR A 23 10.87 -6.88 -9.05
C THR A 23 10.64 -5.44 -8.58
N PHE A 24 9.65 -4.76 -9.13
CA PHE A 24 9.37 -3.34 -8.91
C PHE A 24 9.29 -2.95 -7.43
N ILE A 25 8.58 -3.72 -6.60
CA ILE A 25 8.37 -3.38 -5.20
C ILE A 25 9.66 -3.46 -4.38
N SER A 26 10.54 -4.41 -4.69
CA SER A 26 11.83 -4.51 -3.99
C SER A 26 12.70 -3.28 -4.22
N PHE A 27 12.75 -2.77 -5.46
CA PHE A 27 13.49 -1.56 -5.80
C PHE A 27 12.83 -0.31 -5.21
N LEU A 28 11.51 -0.17 -5.36
CA LEU A 28 10.76 0.96 -4.82
C LEU A 28 10.95 1.08 -3.30
N TYR A 29 10.79 -0.02 -2.58
CA TYR A 29 10.97 -0.05 -1.13
C TYR A 29 12.40 0.34 -0.71
N GLN A 30 13.42 -0.17 -1.41
CA GLN A 30 14.82 0.20 -1.16
C GLN A 30 15.08 1.69 -1.40
N GLU A 31 14.53 2.27 -2.47
CA GLU A 31 14.72 3.70 -2.78
C GLU A 31 14.00 4.62 -1.79
N LEU A 32 12.81 4.23 -1.33
CA LEU A 32 12.09 4.95 -0.27
C LEU A 32 12.90 4.93 1.04
N ALA A 33 13.43 3.76 1.42
CA ALA A 33 14.28 3.63 2.60
C ALA A 33 15.58 4.44 2.48
N ARG A 34 16.24 4.43 1.32
CA ARG A 34 17.44 5.27 1.03
C ARG A 34 17.18 6.75 1.22
N ARG A 35 15.93 7.20 1.02
CA ARG A 35 15.50 8.59 1.20
C ARG A 35 14.93 8.88 2.60
N ASN A 36 15.07 7.96 3.55
CA ASN A 36 14.51 8.05 4.90
C ASN A 36 12.98 8.21 4.93
N ILE A 37 12.28 7.69 3.91
CA ILE A 37 10.82 7.64 3.89
C ILE A 37 10.39 6.37 4.61
N ARG A 38 9.65 6.51 5.72
CA ARG A 38 9.22 5.35 6.52
C ARG A 38 8.06 4.67 5.81
N THR A 39 8.31 3.49 5.26
CA THR A 39 7.32 2.76 4.47
C THR A 39 6.84 1.51 5.20
N PHE A 40 5.53 1.39 5.39
CA PHE A 40 4.89 0.11 5.70
C PHE A 40 4.74 -0.67 4.39
N LYS A 41 5.36 -1.84 4.31
CA LYS A 41 5.32 -2.71 3.13
C LYS A 41 4.33 -3.84 3.39
N ASP A 42 3.24 -3.86 2.65
CA ASP A 42 2.20 -4.88 2.81
C ASP A 42 2.58 -6.21 2.11
N ASP A 43 3.48 -6.96 2.73
CA ASP A 43 4.13 -8.13 2.11
C ASP A 43 3.35 -9.46 2.27
N LYS A 44 2.02 -9.40 2.09
CA LYS A 44 1.09 -10.46 2.55
C LYS A 44 1.09 -11.81 1.83
N ASP A 45 1.77 -12.03 0.68
CA ASP A 45 1.72 -13.38 0.09
C ASP A 45 2.52 -14.48 0.87
N LEU A 46 2.92 -14.24 2.13
CA LEU A 46 3.57 -15.24 2.98
C LEU A 46 2.76 -15.64 4.22
N GLU A 47 1.80 -14.82 4.67
CA GLU A 47 1.04 -15.12 5.89
C GLU A 47 -0.42 -15.40 5.53
N ASN A 48 -0.73 -16.70 5.45
CA ASN A 48 -2.05 -17.33 5.55
C ASN A 48 -3.20 -16.34 5.62
N GLY A 49 -3.97 -16.23 4.54
CA GLY A 49 -5.13 -15.36 4.34
C GLY A 49 -6.05 -15.21 5.56
N GLN A 50 -5.63 -14.37 6.51
CA GLN A 50 -6.41 -13.88 7.63
C GLN A 50 -6.76 -12.44 7.36
N ARG A 51 -8.07 -12.14 7.50
CA ARG A 51 -8.74 -10.83 7.37
C ARG A 51 -7.83 -9.66 7.72
N ILE A 52 -8.02 -8.51 7.06
CA ILE A 52 -7.38 -7.21 7.35
C ILE A 52 -6.93 -7.16 8.81
N SER A 53 -5.62 -7.38 9.04
CA SER A 53 -5.13 -7.47 10.40
C SER A 53 -5.34 -6.11 11.09
N PRO A 54 -5.60 -6.09 12.41
CA PRO A 54 -5.67 -4.84 13.15
C PRO A 54 -4.42 -3.96 12.93
N GLU A 55 -3.26 -4.59 12.74
CA GLU A 55 -2.02 -3.94 12.38
C GLU A 55 -2.08 -3.25 11.02
N LEU A 56 -2.67 -3.89 10.00
CA LEU A 56 -2.82 -3.29 8.68
C LEU A 56 -3.68 -2.04 8.71
N LYS A 57 -4.85 -2.14 9.35
CA LYS A 57 -5.76 -1.00 9.48
C LYS A 57 -5.06 0.17 10.17
N ARG A 58 -4.32 -0.12 11.25
CA ARG A 58 -3.53 0.87 11.97
C ARG A 58 -2.42 1.46 11.09
N ALA A 59 -1.75 0.65 10.28
CA ALA A 59 -0.73 1.14 9.36
C ALA A 59 -1.30 2.11 8.32
N ILE A 60 -2.51 1.85 7.80
CA ILE A 60 -3.21 2.79 6.90
C ILE A 60 -3.57 4.09 7.65
N GLU A 61 -4.13 3.99 8.85
CA GLU A 61 -4.47 5.14 9.70
C GLU A 61 -3.24 5.99 10.08
N GLU A 62 -2.09 5.35 10.29
CA GLU A 62 -0.84 6.00 10.69
C GLU A 62 0.07 6.35 9.49
N SER A 63 -0.44 6.32 8.26
CA SER A 63 0.28 6.67 7.02
C SER A 63 -0.24 7.97 6.41
N ARG A 64 0.67 8.74 5.78
CA ARG A 64 0.32 9.98 5.07
C ARG A 64 -0.10 9.73 3.62
N PHE A 65 0.57 8.79 2.98
CA PHE A 65 0.31 8.40 1.59
C PHE A 65 0.04 6.90 1.52
N ALA A 66 -0.88 6.50 0.64
CA ALA A 66 -1.01 5.11 0.21
C ALA A 66 -0.57 4.99 -1.23
N VAL A 67 0.53 4.29 -1.48
CA VAL A 67 0.96 3.94 -2.84
C VAL A 67 0.35 2.58 -3.17
N VAL A 68 -0.53 2.57 -4.17
CA VAL A 68 -1.20 1.35 -4.64
C VAL A 68 -0.63 0.96 -6.00
N VAL A 69 0.04 -0.18 -6.06
CA VAL A 69 0.65 -0.70 -7.29
C VAL A 69 -0.29 -1.71 -7.93
N PHE A 70 -1.05 -1.24 -8.92
CA PHE A 70 -1.90 -2.06 -9.77
C PHE A 70 -1.05 -2.83 -10.76
N SER A 71 -1.07 -4.15 -10.66
CA SER A 71 -0.42 -5.10 -11.57
C SER A 71 -1.44 -6.04 -12.18
N GLU A 72 -1.03 -6.81 -13.20
CA GLU A 72 -1.89 -7.70 -14.00
C GLU A 72 -2.87 -8.55 -13.16
N ASN A 73 -2.41 -9.13 -12.04
CA ASN A 73 -3.23 -9.99 -11.18
C ASN A 73 -3.67 -9.31 -9.88
N TYR A 74 -3.58 -7.99 -9.77
CA TYR A 74 -3.99 -7.26 -8.57
C TYR A 74 -5.48 -7.47 -8.30
N ALA A 75 -6.34 -7.26 -9.30
CA ALA A 75 -7.78 -7.43 -9.19
C ALA A 75 -8.22 -8.90 -9.07
N ALA A 76 -7.34 -9.85 -9.40
CA ALA A 76 -7.59 -11.28 -9.21
C ALA A 76 -7.45 -11.72 -7.73
N SER A 77 -6.96 -10.84 -6.85
CA SER A 77 -6.81 -11.09 -5.42
C SER A 77 -7.93 -10.39 -4.64
N PRO A 78 -8.92 -11.12 -4.08
CA PRO A 78 -9.96 -10.52 -3.24
C PRO A 78 -9.38 -9.71 -2.06
N TRP A 79 -8.23 -10.16 -1.55
CA TRP A 79 -7.46 -9.49 -0.50
C TRP A 79 -7.01 -8.09 -0.90
N CYS A 80 -6.40 -7.97 -2.09
CA CYS A 80 -5.95 -6.68 -2.61
C CYS A 80 -7.13 -5.72 -2.84
N LEU A 81 -8.31 -6.25 -3.18
CA LEU A 81 -9.54 -5.47 -3.33
C LEU A 81 -10.13 -5.03 -1.98
N GLU A 82 -10.16 -5.91 -0.97
CA GLU A 82 -10.59 -5.55 0.39
C GLU A 82 -9.70 -4.46 1.00
N GLU A 83 -8.39 -4.56 0.79
CA GLU A 83 -7.42 -3.54 1.19
C GLU A 83 -7.66 -2.22 0.47
N LEU A 84 -7.86 -2.28 -0.85
CA LEU A 84 -8.14 -1.10 -1.66
C LEU A 84 -9.41 -0.38 -1.18
N VAL A 85 -10.51 -1.11 -0.96
CA VAL A 85 -11.74 -0.53 -0.39
C VAL A 85 -11.44 0.16 0.92
N LYS A 86 -10.61 -0.44 1.77
CA LYS A 86 -10.26 0.16 3.05
C LYS A 86 -9.43 1.43 2.92
N ILE A 87 -8.46 1.44 2.02
CA ILE A 87 -7.64 2.62 1.72
C ILE A 87 -8.55 3.76 1.21
N MET A 88 -9.46 3.46 0.29
CA MET A 88 -10.41 4.44 -0.25
C MET A 88 -11.36 4.99 0.83
N ASP A 89 -11.77 4.18 1.82
CA ASP A 89 -12.54 4.71 2.97
C ASP A 89 -11.78 5.83 3.71
N PHE A 90 -10.46 5.70 3.86
CA PHE A 90 -9.63 6.70 4.54
C PHE A 90 -9.34 7.91 3.66
N GLU A 91 -9.15 7.70 2.36
CA GLU A 91 -8.99 8.78 1.40
C GLU A 91 -10.25 9.64 1.31
N ASN A 92 -11.43 9.02 1.26
CA ASN A 92 -12.71 9.72 1.26
C ASN A 92 -12.96 10.53 2.54
N LYS A 93 -12.28 10.17 3.64
CA LYS A 93 -12.28 10.93 4.90
C LYS A 93 -11.19 11.99 4.97
N GLY A 94 -10.37 12.14 3.93
CA GLY A 94 -9.22 13.04 3.88
C GLY A 94 -8.09 12.67 4.84
N SER A 95 -8.05 11.42 5.31
CA SER A 95 -7.06 10.96 6.30
C SER A 95 -5.76 10.46 5.68
N ILE A 96 -5.78 10.11 4.39
CA ILE A 96 -4.64 9.64 3.61
C ILE A 96 -4.77 10.11 2.17
N THR A 97 -3.66 10.30 1.46
CA THR A 97 -3.66 10.59 0.00
C THR A 97 -3.25 9.35 -0.78
N VAL A 98 -4.05 8.90 -1.75
CA VAL A 98 -3.73 7.74 -2.57
C VAL A 98 -2.91 8.16 -3.80
N MET A 99 -1.88 7.37 -4.11
CA MET A 99 -1.00 7.53 -5.25
C MET A 99 -0.97 6.22 -6.06
N PRO A 100 -1.73 6.14 -7.17
CA PRO A 100 -1.77 4.92 -7.98
C PRO A 100 -0.52 4.79 -8.85
N ILE A 101 -0.01 3.57 -8.99
CA ILE A 101 1.02 3.17 -9.96
C ILE A 101 0.44 2.02 -10.79
N PHE A 102 0.42 2.16 -12.10
CA PHE A 102 0.03 1.10 -13.03
C PHE A 102 1.30 0.42 -13.54
N TYR A 103 1.48 -0.86 -13.19
CA TYR A 103 2.69 -1.63 -13.46
C TYR A 103 2.37 -2.88 -14.29
N GLY A 104 2.96 -2.99 -15.48
CA GLY A 104 2.76 -4.15 -16.36
C GLY A 104 1.44 -4.14 -17.15
N ASP A 105 0.46 -3.31 -16.76
CA ASP A 105 -0.69 -3.01 -17.61
C ASP A 105 -0.22 -2.21 -18.83
N THR A 106 0.09 -2.92 -19.92
CA THR A 106 -0.07 -2.33 -21.25
C THR A 106 -1.55 -2.09 -21.43
N CYS A 107 -2.00 -0.86 -21.13
CA CYS A 107 -3.30 -0.37 -21.58
C CYS A 107 -3.50 -0.77 -23.05
N ARG A 108 -4.31 -1.80 -23.31
CA ARG A 108 -5.12 -1.85 -24.52
C ARG A 108 -6.36 -1.03 -24.21
N MET A 109 -6.22 0.29 -24.33
CA MET A 109 -7.39 1.13 -24.58
C MET A 109 -7.98 0.77 -25.94
#